data_AF-A0A916D0V4-F1
#
_entry.id   AF-A0A916D0V4-F1
#
_cell.length_a   1.000
_cell.length_b   1.000
_cell.length_c   1.000
_cell.angle_alpha   90.00
_cell.angle_beta   90.00
_cell.angle_gamma   90.00
#
_symmetry.space_group_name_H-M   'P 1'
#
loop_
_entity.id
_entity.type
_entity.pdbx_description
1 polymer ?
#
loop_
_entity_poly.entity_id
_entity_poly.type
_entity_poly.pdbx_seq_one_letter_code
_entity_poly.pdbx_strand_id
1 'polypeptide(L)' 'MISIKNLLVQRNGRDSLKIESLTIKKGETLAVVGPNGAGKSTFLLTLADMLKPVRG' A
#
# COMPACT_ATOMS: atom_id res chain seq x y z
N MET A 1 -4.99 10.71 -10.10
CA MET A 1 -5.17 9.28 -10.37
C MET A 1 -3.97 8.59 -9.76
N ILE A 2 -4.18 7.57 -8.95
CA ILE A 2 -3.11 6.76 -8.36
C ILE A 2 -3.17 5.39 -9.03
N SER A 3 -2.03 4.88 -9.50
CA SER A 3 -1.91 3.54 -10.08
C SER A 3 -0.70 2.85 -9.46
N ILE A 4 -0.92 1.64 -8.98
CA ILE A 4 0.07 0.83 -8.29
C ILE A 4 0.14 -0.50 -9.02
N LYS A 5 1.35 -0.99 -9.27
CA LYS A 5 1.58 -2.33 -9.81
C LYS A 5 2.71 -2.98 -9.05
N ASN A 6 2.54 -4.25 -8.68
CA ASN A 6 3.62 -5.07 -8.15
C ASN A 6 4.29 -4.47 -6.88
N LEU A 7 3.51 -3.79 -6.03
CA LEU A 7 4.00 -3.13 -4.83
C LEU A 7 4.39 -4.18 -3.79
N LEU A 8 5.60 -4.03 -3.26
CA LEU A 8 6.09 -4.78 -2.12
C LEU A 8 6.62 -3.82 -1.08
N VAL A 9 6.13 -3.94 0.15
CA VAL A 9 6.64 -3.17 1.28
C VAL A 9 7.13 -4.14 2.35
N GLN A 10 8.34 -3.89 2.85
CA GLN A 10 8.92 -4.67 3.94
C GLN A 10 9.02 -3.83 5.20
N ARG A 11 8.77 -4.48 6.35
CA ARG A 11 9.00 -3.91 7.68
C ARG A 11 9.80 -4.92 8.49
N ASN A 12 10.87 -4.46 9.15
CA ASN A 12 11.76 -5.31 9.94
C ASN A 12 12.27 -6.54 9.17
N GLY A 13 12.61 -6.35 7.89
CA GLY A 13 13.11 -7.42 7.01
C GLY A 13 12.07 -8.46 6.59
N ARG A 14 10.77 -8.24 6.84
CA ARG A 14 9.69 -9.15 6.43
C ARG A 14 8.73 -8.47 5.49
N ASP A 15 8.21 -9.23 4.53
CA ASP A 15 7.14 -8.80 3.63
C ASP A 15 5.90 -8.43 4.46
N SER A 16 5.55 -7.15 4.47
CA SER A 16 4.45 -6.62 5.27
C SER A 16 3.21 -6.30 4.44
N LEU A 17 3.37 -6.03 3.15
CA LEU A 17 2.29 -5.69 2.23
C LEU A 17 2.68 -6.06 0.80
N LYS A 18 1.77 -6.71 0.09
CA LYS A 18 1.87 -7.00 -1.35
C LYS A 18 0.61 -6.54 -2.04
N ILE A 19 0.74 -5.78 -3.12
CA ILE A 19 -0.38 -5.36 -3.96
C ILE A 19 0.00 -5.63 -5.42
N GLU A 20 -0.71 -6.57 -6.04
CA GLU A 20 -0.48 -6.94 -7.45
C GLU A 20 -0.86 -5.78 -8.37
N SER A 21 -2.07 -5.22 -8.19
CA SER A 21 -2.48 -3.99 -8.88
C SER A 21 -3.58 -3.26 -8.12
N LEU A 22 -3.54 -1.94 -8.15
CA LEU A 22 -4.60 -1.07 -7.63
C LEU A 22 -4.65 0.20 -8.47
N THR A 23 -5.86 0.67 -8.78
CA THR A 23 -6.06 1.98 -9.42
C THR A 23 -7.15 2.73 -8.67
N ILE A 24 -6.85 3.98 -8.31
CA ILE A 24 -7.77 4.91 -7.67
C ILE A 24 -7.94 6.10 -8.60
N LYS A 25 -9.17 6.30 -9.10
CA LYS A 25 -9.49 7.39 -10.01
C LYS A 25 -9.61 8.70 -9.26
N LYS A 26 -9.52 9.81 -10.00
CA LYS A 26 -9.73 11.15 -9.42
C LYS A 26 -11.17 11.25 -8.92
N GLY A 27 -11.35 11.66 -7.66
CA GLY A 27 -12.66 11.81 -7.03
C GLY A 27 -13.20 10.54 -6.36
N GLU A 28 -12.49 9.41 -6.41
CA GLU A 28 -12.88 8.21 -5.66
C GLU A 28 -12.42 8.29 -4.20
N THR A 29 -13.29 7.81 -3.29
CA THR A 29 -12.96 7.59 -1.89
C THR A 29 -12.64 6.11 -1.69
N LEU A 30 -11.41 5.81 -1.28
CA LEU A 30 -10.97 4.45 -0.96
C LEU A 30 -11.03 4.18 0.56
N ALA A 31 -11.76 3.15 0.96
CA ALA A 31 -11.71 2.60 2.32
C ALA A 31 -10.75 1.41 2.39
N VAL A 32 -9.84 1.40 3.37
CA VAL A 32 -8.88 0.32 3.61
C VAL A 32 -9.26 -0.42 4.89
N VAL A 33 -9.75 -1.65 4.75
CA VAL A 33 -10.30 -2.46 5.85
C VAL A 33 -9.54 -3.77 6.01
N GLY A 34 -9.64 -4.39 7.20
CA GLY A 34 -8.98 -5.66 7.51
C GLY A 34 -8.51 -5.76 8.97
N PRO A 35 -8.06 -6.94 9.42
CA PRO A 35 -7.66 -7.16 10.81
C PRO A 35 -6.39 -6.38 11.19
N ASN A 36 -6.09 -6.35 12.48
CA ASN A 36 -4.83 -5.78 12.97
C ASN A 36 -3.64 -6.53 12.37
N GLY A 37 -2.61 -5.78 11.97
CA GLY A 37 -1.43 -6.34 11.31
C GLY A 37 -1.57 -6.58 9.79
N ALA A 38 -2.75 -6.42 9.19
CA ALA A 38 -2.98 -6.65 7.74
C ALA A 38 -2.25 -5.67 6.79
N GLY A 39 -1.42 -4.75 7.30
CA GLY A 39 -0.67 -3.80 6.46
C GLY A 39 -1.42 -2.52 6.07
N LYS A 40 -2.57 -2.22 6.67
CA LYS A 40 -3.36 -0.99 6.38
C LYS A 40 -2.57 0.31 6.55
N SER A 41 -1.94 0.50 7.71
CA SER A 41 -1.09 1.67 7.97
C SER A 41 0.16 1.66 7.09
N THR A 42 0.75 0.48 6.85
CA THR A 42 1.86 0.31 5.89
C THR A 42 1.46 0.82 4.51
N PHE A 43 0.26 0.48 4.02
CA PHE A 43 -0.25 0.91 2.74
C PHE A 43 -0.46 2.43 2.67
N LEU A 44 -1.15 3.02 3.65
CA LEU A 44 -1.42 4.47 3.68
C LEU A 44 -0.13 5.30 3.81
N LEU A 45 0.82 4.86 4.63
CA LEU A 45 2.14 5.52 4.75
C LEU A 45 2.94 5.42 3.45
N THR A 46 2.83 4.30 2.73
CA THR A 46 3.49 4.13 1.43
C THR A 46 2.88 5.04 0.38
N LEU A 47 1.55 5.16 0.34
CA LEU A 47 0.86 6.09 -0.56
C LEU A 47 1.14 7.57 -0.25
N ALA A 48 1.40 7.90 1.01
CA ALA A 48 1.78 9.24 1.46
C ALA A 48 3.27 9.54 1.27
N ASP A 49 4.04 8.64 0.64
CA ASP A 49 5.50 8.73 0.46
C ASP A 49 6.28 8.83 1.78
N MET A 50 5.68 8.39 2.89
CA MET A 50 6.29 8.36 4.22
C MET A 50 6.98 7.01 4.51
N LEU A 51 6.74 6.01 3.67
CA LEU A 51 7.36 4.69 3.76
C LEU A 51 7.72 4.21 2.36
N LYS A 52 9.02 4.03 2.10
CA LYS A 52 9.47 3.58 0.78
C LYS A 52 9.16 2.09 0.58
N PRO A 53 8.57 1.70 -0.57
CA PRO A 53 8.44 0.31 -0.92
C PRO A 53 9.80 -0.28 -1.32
N VAL A 54 9.89 -1.61 -1.33
CA VAL A 54 11.01 -2.34 -1.92
C VAL A 54 10.95 -2.29 -3.45
N ARG A 55 9.74 -2.36 -4.00
CA ARG A 55 9.44 -2.24 -5.43
C ARG A 55 7.98 -1.80 -5.64
N GLY A 56 7.69 -1.37 -6.87
CA GLY A 56 6.36 -0.98 -7.35
C GLY A 56 6.09 0.51 -7.27
#